data_AF-A0A6P0SEE5-F1
#
_entry.id   AF-A0A6P0SEE5-F1
#
_cell.length_a   1.000
_cell.length_b   1.000
_cell.length_c   1.000
_cell.angle_alpha   90.00
_cell.angle_beta   90.00
_cell.angle_gamma   90.00
#
_symmetry.space_group_name_H-M   'P 1'
#
loop_
_entity.id
_entity.type
_entity.pdbx_description
1 polymer ?
#
loop_
_entity_poly.entity_id
_entity_poly.type
_entity_poly.pdbx_seq_one_letter_code
_entity_poly.pdbx_strand_id
1 'polypeptide(L)'
;IETIRISPDDAQLGFGKGKKLDSKLAGNTLKAFGGFFKKSWRSNDIMWGRLDGLNRIVEALLTPEGIAKFPNFLKRQAQEYNIPEAGEEFEQFKEQYLDFLIQESFPNATADHQDKIKGHLRKLATPNPDISEDYLKTILDDLVLEGHRDILSTDLQNVIEDEIAEQLEWSQQRVQPAAPNDSQTTNLTTSLSTKPQYSLVQGSFSETISLLAAQELARKGIDSLPQGKETFFLNHYQVGSETLSNDIPTTILTNLATRAALIVRDMLITVLGDRTPGFGRSLIYQVLNKSLQLFYWRQQISQSSGIQKGDGSRQKLISLVVQVALLLIAILSVVIIIYRSWVWLAIAFLTGLLSWLLGNPWKAIKERLIIKN
;
A
#
# COMPACT_ATOMS: atom_id res chain seq x y z
N ILE A 1 21.39 -29.79 1.64
CA ILE A 1 20.38 -28.81 1.16
C ILE A 1 20.83 -27.47 1.71
N GLU A 2 21.17 -26.53 0.85
CA GLU A 2 21.49 -25.16 1.25
C GLU A 2 20.20 -24.35 1.34
N THR A 3 20.03 -23.60 2.42
CA THR A 3 18.84 -22.77 2.65
C THR A 3 19.22 -21.31 2.48
N ILE A 4 18.58 -20.63 1.55
CA ILE A 4 18.85 -19.21 1.26
C ILE A 4 17.68 -18.38 1.77
N ARG A 5 18.00 -17.33 2.54
CA ARG A 5 17.02 -16.40 3.07
C ARG A 5 16.76 -15.30 2.04
N ILE A 6 15.49 -15.08 1.71
CA ILE A 6 15.06 -13.93 0.92
C ILE A 6 14.60 -12.86 1.91
N SER A 7 15.41 -11.82 2.10
CA SER A 7 15.05 -10.68 2.95
C SER A 7 15.55 -9.35 2.39
N PRO A 8 14.86 -8.23 2.67
CA PRO A 8 15.27 -6.90 2.20
C PRO A 8 16.65 -6.47 2.70
N ASP A 9 17.05 -6.89 3.90
CA ASP A 9 18.36 -6.54 4.46
C ASP A 9 19.50 -7.30 3.77
N ASP A 10 19.24 -8.51 3.28
CA ASP A 10 20.24 -9.28 2.55
C ASP A 10 20.42 -8.76 1.11
N ALA A 11 19.37 -8.24 0.48
CA ALA A 11 19.39 -7.75 -0.90
C ALA A 11 20.21 -6.45 -1.11
N GLN A 12 21.53 -6.61 -1.26
CA GLN A 12 22.53 -5.53 -1.32
C GLN A 12 23.18 -5.30 -2.70
N LEU A 13 22.48 -5.66 -3.77
CA LEU A 13 22.87 -5.46 -5.18
C LEU A 13 21.84 -4.59 -5.91
N GLY A 14 22.25 -3.97 -7.02
CA GLY A 14 21.43 -3.06 -7.81
C GLY A 14 20.86 -1.92 -6.96
N PHE A 15 19.61 -1.54 -7.21
CA PHE A 15 18.90 -0.51 -6.43
C PHE A 15 18.77 -0.79 -4.92
N GLY A 16 18.96 -2.04 -4.47
CA GLY A 16 18.89 -2.40 -3.05
C GLY A 16 20.16 -2.06 -2.25
N LYS A 17 21.26 -1.77 -2.94
CA LYS A 17 22.58 -1.53 -2.36
C LYS A 17 22.56 -0.35 -1.37
N GLY A 18 22.97 -0.62 -0.12
CA GLY A 18 23.02 0.38 0.94
C GLY A 18 21.67 0.79 1.51
N LYS A 19 20.57 0.20 1.03
CA LYS A 19 19.22 0.44 1.56
C LYS A 19 18.91 -0.57 2.66
N LYS A 20 18.22 -0.09 3.69
CA LYS A 20 17.71 -0.89 4.81
C LYS A 20 16.21 -1.12 4.66
N LEU A 21 15.69 -2.09 5.41
CA LEU A 21 14.28 -2.42 5.47
C LEU A 21 13.34 -1.19 5.49
N ASP A 22 13.59 -0.22 6.39
CA ASP A 22 12.74 0.97 6.58
C ASP A 22 12.75 1.95 5.40
N SER A 23 13.76 1.87 4.53
CA SER A 23 13.85 2.67 3.30
C SER A 23 13.23 2.00 2.08
N LYS A 24 12.84 0.72 2.21
CA LYS A 24 12.25 -0.09 1.14
C LYS A 24 10.75 -0.32 1.39
N LEU A 25 10.40 -0.80 2.58
CA LEU A 25 9.05 -1.25 2.90
C LEU A 25 8.23 -0.21 3.66
N ALA A 26 7.14 0.23 3.06
CA ALA A 26 6.18 1.15 3.64
C ALA A 26 5.26 0.45 4.67
N GLY A 27 5.03 -0.86 4.50
CA GLY A 27 4.20 -1.66 5.39
C GLY A 27 4.66 -1.72 6.86
N ASN A 28 5.93 -1.40 7.13
CA ASN A 28 6.50 -1.42 8.47
C ASN A 28 6.06 -0.27 9.37
N THR A 29 5.51 0.81 8.80
CA THR A 29 5.02 1.99 9.53
C THR A 29 4.00 1.64 10.62
N LEU A 30 3.27 0.51 10.48
CA LEU A 30 2.33 -0.02 11.47
C LEU A 30 2.61 -1.49 11.83
N LYS A 31 3.89 -1.88 12.02
CA LYS A 31 4.30 -3.25 12.37
C LYS A 31 3.67 -4.31 11.44
N ALA A 32 3.91 -4.17 10.14
CA ALA A 32 3.39 -4.97 9.02
C ALA A 32 1.91 -4.74 8.63
N PHE A 33 1.11 -4.00 9.43
CA PHE A 33 -0.26 -3.64 9.04
C PHE A 33 -0.34 -2.42 8.10
N GLY A 34 0.79 -1.76 7.81
CA GLY A 34 0.82 -0.59 6.95
C GLY A 34 0.35 -0.89 5.52
N GLY A 35 0.59 -2.10 5.01
CA GLY A 35 0.14 -2.51 3.67
C GLY A 35 -1.39 -2.61 3.50
N PHE A 36 -2.16 -2.53 4.60
CA PHE A 36 -3.63 -2.43 4.56
C PHE A 36 -4.13 -0.98 4.65
N PHE A 37 -3.23 -0.04 4.91
CA PHE A 37 -3.57 1.35 5.17
C PHE A 37 -3.65 2.18 3.88
N LYS A 38 -2.65 2.06 2.99
CA LYS A 38 -2.60 2.71 1.68
C LYS A 38 -2.42 1.69 0.56
N LYS A 39 -3.10 1.89 -0.57
CA LYS A 39 -2.95 1.03 -1.76
C LYS A 39 -1.56 1.20 -2.37
N SER A 40 -1.07 2.44 -2.46
CA SER A 40 0.26 2.75 -2.99
C SER A 40 1.40 2.13 -2.18
N TRP A 41 1.26 2.04 -0.85
CA TRP A 41 2.22 1.34 0.03
C TRP A 41 2.31 -0.15 -0.30
N ARG A 42 1.19 -0.79 -0.57
CA ARG A 42 1.18 -2.21 -0.97
C ARG A 42 1.86 -2.40 -2.32
N SER A 43 1.56 -1.55 -3.29
CA SER A 43 2.18 -1.62 -4.61
C SER A 43 3.68 -1.35 -4.54
N ASN A 44 4.11 -0.42 -3.69
CA ASN A 44 5.52 -0.20 -3.34
C ASN A 44 6.17 -1.47 -2.75
N ASP A 45 5.53 -2.09 -1.77
CA ASP A 45 6.07 -3.27 -1.10
C ASP A 45 6.15 -4.49 -2.05
N ILE A 46 5.20 -4.63 -2.99
CA ILE A 46 5.25 -5.64 -4.06
C ILE A 46 6.43 -5.37 -5.00
N MET A 47 6.60 -4.13 -5.44
CA MET A 47 7.73 -3.74 -6.30
C MET A 47 9.07 -4.03 -5.61
N TRP A 48 9.26 -3.58 -4.37
CA TRP A 48 10.48 -3.88 -3.60
C TRP A 48 10.66 -5.38 -3.35
N GLY A 49 9.58 -6.12 -3.09
CA GLY A 49 9.63 -7.58 -2.96
C GLY A 49 10.14 -8.27 -4.22
N ARG A 50 9.78 -7.76 -5.41
CA ARG A 50 10.30 -8.28 -6.69
C ARG A 50 11.75 -7.90 -6.92
N LEU A 51 12.15 -6.68 -6.60
CA LEU A 51 13.55 -6.23 -6.67
C LEU A 51 14.44 -7.09 -5.74
N ASP A 52 14.09 -7.16 -4.46
CA ASP A 52 14.85 -7.94 -3.48
C ASP A 52 14.80 -9.44 -3.81
N GLY A 53 13.66 -9.95 -4.31
CA GLY A 53 13.52 -11.33 -4.75
C GLY A 53 14.45 -11.68 -5.91
N LEU A 54 14.47 -10.86 -6.98
CA LEU A 54 15.37 -11.06 -8.11
C LEU A 54 16.83 -11.06 -7.66
N ASN A 55 17.21 -10.07 -6.85
CA ASN A 55 18.54 -9.99 -6.28
C ASN A 55 18.97 -11.29 -5.58
N ARG A 56 18.14 -11.78 -4.64
CA ARG A 56 18.45 -12.99 -3.88
C ARG A 56 18.45 -14.25 -4.73
N ILE A 57 17.56 -14.34 -5.72
CA ILE A 57 17.52 -15.47 -6.67
C ILE A 57 18.79 -15.50 -7.52
N VAL A 58 19.24 -14.35 -8.05
CA VAL A 58 20.45 -14.29 -8.87
C VAL A 58 21.68 -14.66 -8.05
N GLU A 59 21.82 -14.11 -6.85
CA GLU A 59 22.94 -14.43 -5.95
C GLU A 59 22.94 -15.92 -5.55
N ALA A 60 21.76 -16.49 -5.34
CA ALA A 60 21.58 -17.92 -5.02
C ALA A 60 21.97 -18.86 -6.16
N LEU A 61 21.66 -18.49 -7.40
CA LEU A 61 21.85 -19.35 -8.57
C LEU A 61 23.24 -19.21 -9.19
N LEU A 62 23.83 -18.01 -9.15
CA LEU A 62 25.11 -17.69 -9.79
C LEU A 62 26.26 -17.76 -8.79
N THR A 63 26.52 -18.95 -8.25
CA THR A 63 27.67 -19.19 -7.35
C THR A 63 28.99 -19.31 -8.14
N PRO A 64 30.15 -19.13 -7.48
CA PRO A 64 31.45 -19.35 -8.11
C PRO A 64 31.57 -20.71 -8.83
N GLU A 65 31.08 -21.78 -8.20
CA GLU A 65 31.11 -23.14 -8.76
C GLU A 65 30.16 -23.31 -9.95
N GLY A 66 29.02 -22.62 -9.93
CA GLY A 66 28.08 -22.58 -11.05
C GLY A 66 28.69 -21.89 -12.26
N ILE A 67 29.33 -20.74 -12.03
CA ILE A 67 29.96 -19.93 -13.07
C ILE A 67 31.16 -20.62 -13.69
N ALA A 68 31.99 -21.33 -12.89
CA ALA A 68 33.09 -22.13 -13.42
C ALA A 68 32.64 -23.21 -14.41
N LYS A 69 31.36 -23.61 -14.38
CA LYS A 69 30.77 -24.59 -15.30
C LYS A 69 30.17 -23.96 -16.56
N PHE A 70 30.08 -22.63 -16.64
CA PHE A 70 29.47 -21.94 -17.77
C PHE A 70 30.13 -22.25 -19.13
N PRO A 71 31.47 -22.33 -19.26
CA PRO A 71 32.10 -22.75 -20.52
C PRO A 71 31.68 -24.16 -20.96
N ASN A 72 31.56 -25.08 -20.01
CA ASN A 72 31.13 -26.45 -20.29
C ASN A 72 29.64 -26.51 -20.66
N PHE A 73 28.82 -25.63 -20.08
CA PHE A 73 27.43 -25.47 -20.50
C PHE A 73 27.33 -25.03 -21.96
N LEU A 74 28.12 -24.04 -22.39
CA LEU A 74 28.14 -23.59 -23.79
C LEU A 74 28.57 -24.71 -24.76
N LYS A 75 29.55 -25.54 -24.39
CA LYS A 75 29.93 -26.73 -25.17
C LYS A 75 28.78 -27.72 -25.33
N ARG A 76 28.07 -28.02 -24.25
CA ARG A 76 26.88 -28.90 -24.31
C ARG A 76 25.78 -28.33 -25.19
N GLN A 77 25.52 -27.02 -25.10
CA GLN A 77 24.55 -26.36 -25.97
C GLN A 77 24.99 -26.42 -27.43
N ALA A 78 26.26 -26.20 -27.76
CA ALA A 78 26.76 -26.33 -29.13
C ALA A 78 26.54 -27.74 -29.70
N GLN A 79 26.78 -28.78 -28.90
CA GLN A 79 26.54 -30.17 -29.29
C GLN A 79 25.07 -30.45 -29.62
N GLU A 80 24.11 -29.84 -28.90
CA GLU A 80 22.67 -29.97 -29.19
C GLU A 80 22.32 -29.45 -30.60
N TYR A 81 23.11 -28.50 -31.12
CA TYR A 81 22.99 -27.97 -32.48
C TYR A 81 23.93 -28.66 -33.50
N ASN A 82 24.58 -29.77 -33.13
CA ASN A 82 25.60 -30.48 -33.93
C ASN A 82 26.83 -29.63 -34.29
N ILE A 83 27.17 -28.64 -33.45
CA ILE A 83 28.33 -27.77 -33.64
C ILE A 83 29.52 -28.34 -32.86
N PRO A 84 30.74 -28.37 -33.44
CA PRO A 84 31.94 -28.82 -32.72
C PRO A 84 32.19 -28.03 -31.42
N GLU A 85 32.83 -28.65 -30.43
CA GLU A 85 33.11 -28.00 -29.13
C GLU A 85 34.28 -26.99 -29.16
N ALA A 86 34.94 -26.84 -30.31
CA ALA A 86 36.08 -25.96 -30.53
C ALA A 86 36.22 -25.64 -32.02
N GLY A 87 36.94 -24.56 -32.32
CA GLY A 87 37.17 -24.08 -33.69
C GLY A 87 36.33 -22.85 -34.02
N GLU A 88 36.41 -22.38 -35.26
CA GLU A 88 35.77 -21.13 -35.69
C GLU A 88 34.23 -21.20 -35.60
N GLU A 89 33.63 -22.34 -35.96
CA GLU A 89 32.19 -22.55 -35.87
C GLU A 89 31.69 -22.46 -34.41
N PHE A 90 32.45 -22.99 -33.45
CA PHE A 90 32.11 -22.89 -32.03
C PHE A 90 32.18 -21.44 -31.54
N GLU A 91 33.20 -20.70 -31.95
CA GLU A 91 33.35 -19.28 -31.56
C GLU A 91 32.22 -18.42 -32.13
N GLN A 92 31.81 -18.67 -33.38
CA GLN A 92 30.64 -18.02 -33.99
C GLN A 92 29.34 -18.36 -33.25
N PHE A 93 29.10 -19.65 -32.96
CA PHE A 93 27.94 -20.09 -32.19
C PHE A 93 27.91 -19.44 -30.80
N LYS A 94 29.05 -19.45 -30.11
CA LYS A 94 29.18 -18.88 -28.77
C LYS A 94 28.77 -17.42 -28.75
N GLU A 95 29.30 -16.60 -29.66
CA GLU A 95 28.94 -15.18 -29.73
C GLU A 95 27.44 -14.98 -30.01
N GLN A 96 26.87 -15.74 -30.95
CA GLN A 96 25.43 -15.68 -31.25
C GLN A 96 24.56 -16.12 -30.07
N TYR A 97 24.99 -17.17 -29.35
CA TYR A 97 24.26 -17.68 -28.20
C TYR A 97 24.32 -16.71 -27.02
N LEU A 98 25.45 -16.03 -26.80
CA LEU A 98 25.54 -14.96 -25.81
C LEU A 98 24.61 -13.79 -26.15
N ASP A 99 24.52 -13.40 -27.43
CA ASP A 99 23.55 -12.39 -27.87
C ASP A 99 22.11 -12.82 -27.61
N PHE A 100 21.78 -14.07 -27.93
CA PHE A 100 20.48 -14.65 -27.65
C PHE A 100 20.14 -14.61 -26.15
N LEU A 101 21.06 -15.04 -25.27
CA LEU A 101 20.84 -15.01 -23.82
C LEU A 101 20.53 -13.60 -23.31
N ILE A 102 21.24 -12.59 -23.82
CA ILE A 102 21.03 -11.20 -23.45
C ILE A 102 19.67 -10.71 -23.94
N GLN A 103 19.33 -10.99 -25.20
CA GLN A 103 18.06 -10.56 -25.78
C GLN A 103 16.85 -11.20 -25.08
N GLU A 104 16.94 -12.47 -24.73
CA GLU A 104 15.89 -13.17 -24.00
C GLU A 104 15.77 -12.70 -22.54
N SER A 105 16.89 -12.47 -21.87
CA SER A 105 16.89 -12.09 -20.45
C SER A 105 16.59 -10.62 -20.23
N PHE A 106 17.02 -9.75 -21.16
CA PHE A 106 16.96 -8.30 -21.05
C PHE A 106 16.49 -7.65 -22.36
N PRO A 107 15.26 -7.94 -22.83
CA PRO A 107 14.76 -7.47 -24.12
C PRO A 107 14.66 -5.93 -24.22
N ASN A 108 14.52 -5.26 -23.08
CA ASN A 108 14.34 -3.80 -23.00
C ASN A 108 15.64 -3.04 -22.64
N ALA A 109 16.78 -3.74 -22.50
CA ALA A 109 18.04 -3.10 -22.16
C ALA A 109 18.58 -2.24 -23.32
N THR A 110 19.28 -1.17 -22.99
CA THR A 110 19.96 -0.32 -23.99
C THR A 110 21.15 -1.06 -24.60
N ALA A 111 21.57 -0.67 -25.80
CA ALA A 111 22.74 -1.27 -26.45
C ALA A 111 24.00 -1.23 -25.57
N ASP A 112 24.23 -0.12 -24.85
CA ASP A 112 25.37 0.03 -23.94
C ASP A 112 25.33 -0.98 -22.79
N HIS A 113 24.15 -1.19 -22.19
CA HIS A 113 23.99 -2.16 -21.12
C HIS A 113 24.13 -3.60 -21.63
N GLN A 114 23.56 -3.89 -22.80
CA GLN A 114 23.70 -5.19 -23.46
C GLN A 114 25.17 -5.50 -23.76
N ASP A 115 25.92 -4.54 -24.30
CA ASP A 115 27.35 -4.68 -24.57
C ASP A 115 28.16 -4.90 -23.28
N LYS A 116 27.80 -4.20 -22.19
CA LYS A 116 28.41 -4.39 -20.88
C LYS A 116 28.18 -5.82 -20.36
N ILE A 117 26.95 -6.30 -20.35
CA ILE A 117 26.62 -7.68 -19.94
C ILE A 117 27.29 -8.70 -20.85
N LYS A 118 27.31 -8.47 -22.17
CA LYS A 118 28.02 -9.32 -23.12
C LYS A 118 29.49 -9.42 -22.79
N GLY A 119 30.12 -8.30 -22.42
CA GLY A 119 31.50 -8.26 -21.95
C GLY A 119 31.74 -9.16 -20.73
N HIS A 120 30.82 -9.16 -19.77
CA HIS A 120 30.87 -10.07 -18.62
C HIS A 120 30.72 -11.54 -19.04
N LEU A 121 29.70 -11.86 -19.84
CA LEU A 121 29.45 -13.23 -20.30
C LEU A 121 30.61 -13.79 -21.14
N ARG A 122 31.24 -12.98 -21.99
CA ARG A 122 32.43 -13.38 -22.76
C ARG A 122 33.57 -13.79 -21.84
N LYS A 123 33.81 -13.07 -20.74
CA LYS A 123 34.82 -13.46 -19.77
C LYS A 123 34.45 -14.76 -19.05
N LEU A 124 33.18 -14.91 -18.66
CA LEU A 124 32.70 -16.15 -18.04
C LEU A 124 32.80 -17.35 -19.00
N ALA A 125 32.70 -17.11 -20.30
CA ALA A 125 32.77 -18.15 -21.33
C ALA A 125 34.20 -18.62 -21.63
N THR A 126 35.23 -17.98 -21.07
CA THR A 126 36.62 -18.41 -21.24
C THR A 126 36.88 -19.73 -20.50
N PRO A 127 37.70 -20.65 -21.05
CA PRO A 127 38.03 -21.89 -20.35
C PRO A 127 38.77 -21.61 -19.03
N ASN A 128 38.25 -22.13 -17.92
CA ASN A 128 38.78 -21.90 -16.57
C ASN A 128 38.94 -20.40 -16.24
N PRO A 129 37.83 -19.66 -16.17
CA PRO A 129 37.89 -18.21 -16.02
C PRO A 129 38.45 -17.87 -14.63
N ASP A 130 39.58 -17.16 -14.60
CA ASP A 130 40.17 -16.63 -13.36
C ASP A 130 39.37 -15.39 -12.92
N ILE A 131 38.32 -15.62 -12.14
CA ILE A 131 37.39 -14.59 -11.67
C ILE A 131 37.66 -14.35 -10.20
N SER A 132 38.13 -13.14 -9.86
CA SER A 132 38.18 -12.70 -8.48
C SER A 132 36.77 -12.57 -7.91
N GLU A 133 36.65 -12.77 -6.60
CA GLU A 133 35.38 -12.62 -5.88
C GLU A 133 34.76 -11.21 -6.08
N ASP A 134 35.59 -10.17 -6.10
CA ASP A 134 35.16 -8.79 -6.37
C ASP A 134 34.62 -8.61 -7.79
N TYR A 135 35.24 -9.27 -8.78
CA TYR A 135 34.76 -9.20 -10.15
C TYR A 135 33.45 -9.96 -10.31
N LEU A 136 33.30 -11.12 -9.66
CA LEU A 136 32.04 -11.85 -9.61
C LEU A 136 30.93 -10.98 -9.02
N LYS A 137 31.19 -10.32 -7.90
CA LYS A 137 30.22 -9.40 -7.30
C LYS A 137 29.81 -8.27 -8.26
N THR A 138 30.73 -7.78 -9.07
CA THR A 138 30.42 -6.78 -10.11
C THR A 138 29.48 -7.34 -11.18
N ILE A 139 29.73 -8.57 -11.65
CA ILE A 139 28.84 -9.26 -12.61
C ILE A 139 27.44 -9.42 -12.04
N LEU A 140 27.33 -9.87 -10.79
CA LEU A 140 26.04 -10.04 -10.12
C LEU A 140 25.32 -8.70 -9.95
N ASP A 141 26.04 -7.64 -9.55
CA ASP A 141 25.48 -6.29 -9.41
C ASP A 141 24.90 -5.78 -10.73
N ASP A 142 25.63 -5.96 -11.83
CA ASP A 142 25.22 -5.51 -13.16
C ASP A 142 24.02 -6.32 -13.72
N LEU A 143 24.01 -7.65 -13.54
CA LEU A 143 22.86 -8.48 -13.93
C LEU A 143 21.60 -8.14 -13.13
N VAL A 144 21.75 -7.98 -11.81
CA VAL A 144 20.64 -7.59 -10.93
C VAL A 144 20.14 -6.19 -11.27
N LEU A 145 21.05 -5.26 -11.58
CA LEU A 145 20.69 -3.89 -11.97
C LEU A 145 19.86 -3.84 -13.26
N GLU A 146 20.22 -4.61 -14.30
CA GLU A 146 19.39 -4.65 -15.52
C GLU A 146 18.02 -5.28 -15.27
N GLY A 147 17.93 -6.37 -14.51
CA GLY A 147 16.63 -6.93 -14.18
C GLY A 147 15.80 -6.00 -13.28
N HIS A 148 16.44 -5.23 -12.40
CA HIS A 148 15.76 -4.17 -11.63
C HIS A 148 15.20 -3.07 -12.54
N ARG A 149 15.91 -2.67 -13.60
CA ARG A 149 15.43 -1.69 -14.58
C ARG A 149 14.17 -2.17 -15.29
N ASP A 150 14.11 -3.45 -15.65
CA ASP A 150 12.94 -4.04 -16.28
C ASP A 150 11.73 -4.08 -15.31
N ILE A 151 11.95 -4.52 -14.06
CA ILE A 151 10.93 -4.48 -13.00
C ILE A 151 10.43 -3.04 -12.80
N LEU A 152 11.34 -2.08 -12.67
CA LEU A 152 11.00 -0.66 -12.47
C LEU A 152 10.19 -0.10 -13.64
N SER A 153 10.46 -0.54 -14.87
CA SER A 153 9.76 -0.07 -16.05
C SER A 153 8.25 -0.37 -16.01
N THR A 154 7.88 -1.49 -15.39
CA THR A 154 6.51 -1.99 -15.26
C THR A 154 5.87 -1.57 -13.94
N ASP A 155 6.58 -1.74 -12.82
CA ASP A 155 5.97 -1.67 -11.49
C ASP A 155 5.89 -0.24 -10.95
N LEU A 156 6.83 0.63 -11.32
CA LEU A 156 6.80 2.04 -10.91
C LEU A 156 5.50 2.71 -11.36
N GLN A 157 5.01 2.34 -12.54
CA GLN A 157 3.74 2.86 -13.06
C GLN A 157 2.56 2.47 -12.19
N ASN A 158 2.48 1.22 -11.77
CA ASN A 158 1.41 0.74 -10.91
C ASN A 158 1.42 1.47 -9.57
N VAL A 159 2.60 1.73 -9.00
CA VAL A 159 2.70 2.48 -7.73
C VAL A 159 2.20 3.91 -7.90
N ILE A 160 2.62 4.59 -8.96
CA ILE A 160 2.22 5.98 -9.23
C ILE A 160 0.72 6.06 -9.52
N GLU A 161 0.18 5.13 -10.30
CA GLU A 161 -1.25 5.03 -10.59
C GLU A 161 -2.05 4.85 -9.30
N ASP A 162 -1.62 3.96 -8.41
CA ASP A 162 -2.30 3.71 -7.14
C ASP A 162 -2.22 4.91 -6.20
N GLU A 163 -1.09 5.61 -6.14
CA GLU A 163 -0.97 6.84 -5.36
C GLU A 163 -1.90 7.92 -5.90
N ILE A 164 -1.93 8.15 -7.22
CA ILE A 164 -2.82 9.16 -7.81
C ILE A 164 -4.28 8.78 -7.60
N ALA A 165 -4.65 7.51 -7.83
CA ALA A 165 -6.01 7.03 -7.64
C ALA A 165 -6.46 7.19 -6.19
N GLU A 166 -5.61 6.86 -5.22
CA GLU A 166 -5.89 7.01 -3.80
C GLU A 166 -6.04 8.49 -3.42
N GLN A 167 -5.18 9.37 -3.93
CA GLN A 167 -5.31 10.82 -3.70
C GLN A 167 -6.60 11.39 -4.33
N LEU A 168 -7.01 10.88 -5.50
CA LEU A 168 -8.28 11.23 -6.13
C LEU A 168 -9.48 10.61 -5.40
N GLU A 169 -9.36 9.45 -4.76
CA GLU A 169 -10.42 8.91 -3.90
C GLU A 169 -10.53 9.76 -2.62
N TRP A 170 -9.39 10.18 -2.07
CA TRP A 170 -9.28 11.13 -0.98
C TRP A 170 -9.54 12.57 -1.40
N SER A 171 -10.06 12.80 -2.63
CA SER A 171 -10.31 14.09 -3.34
C SER A 171 -11.03 15.20 -2.57
N GLN A 172 -11.33 14.97 -1.31
CA GLN A 172 -11.44 16.05 -0.36
C GLN A 172 -10.20 16.94 -0.35
N GLN A 173 -8.97 16.54 -0.72
CA GLN A 173 -7.81 17.45 -0.64
C GLN A 173 -7.10 17.69 -1.99
N ARG A 174 -7.20 18.89 -2.56
CA ARG A 174 -6.41 19.31 -3.74
C ARG A 174 -5.16 20.07 -3.31
N VAL A 175 -4.09 19.92 -4.08
CA VAL A 175 -3.00 20.91 -4.11
C VAL A 175 -3.64 22.25 -4.49
N GLN A 176 -3.33 23.30 -3.72
CA GLN A 176 -3.87 24.64 -3.98
C GLN A 176 -3.54 25.01 -5.44
N PRO A 177 -4.54 25.22 -6.32
CA PRO A 177 -4.26 25.54 -7.71
C PRO A 177 -3.47 26.85 -7.76
N ALA A 178 -2.43 26.89 -8.60
CA ALA A 178 -1.74 28.14 -8.92
C ALA A 178 -2.79 29.16 -9.40
N ALA A 179 -2.61 30.43 -9.05
CA ALA A 179 -3.57 31.46 -9.43
C ALA A 179 -3.73 31.46 -10.97
N PRO A 180 -4.90 31.80 -11.52
CA PRO A 180 -5.13 31.76 -12.97
C PRO A 180 -4.19 32.66 -13.81
N ASN A 181 -3.43 33.56 -13.17
CA ASN A 181 -2.39 34.39 -13.78
C ASN A 181 -0.95 33.93 -13.46
N ASP A 182 -0.77 32.83 -12.72
CA ASP A 182 0.52 32.16 -12.62
C ASP A 182 0.78 31.42 -13.93
N SER A 183 1.31 32.16 -14.91
CA SER A 183 1.97 31.60 -16.10
C SER A 183 3.24 30.83 -15.75
N GLN A 184 3.48 30.53 -14.46
CA GLN A 184 4.43 29.50 -14.08
C GLN A 184 3.87 28.17 -14.56
N THR A 185 4.25 27.83 -15.78
CA THR A 185 4.72 26.48 -16.08
C THR A 185 5.59 26.09 -14.90
N THR A 186 5.00 25.43 -13.90
CA THR A 186 5.73 24.81 -12.82
C THR A 186 6.58 23.77 -13.51
N ASN A 187 7.81 24.15 -13.86
CA ASN A 187 8.78 23.23 -14.42
C ASN A 187 8.81 22.03 -13.49
N LEU A 188 8.58 20.83 -14.03
CA LEU A 188 8.54 19.57 -13.26
C LEU A 188 9.75 19.46 -12.31
N THR A 189 10.88 20.04 -12.72
CA THR A 189 12.12 20.18 -11.96
C THR A 189 11.95 20.92 -10.62
N THR A 190 11.15 21.99 -10.56
CA THR A 190 10.93 22.79 -9.34
C THR A 190 9.96 22.07 -8.40
N SER A 191 8.95 21.36 -8.92
CA SER A 191 7.98 20.61 -8.12
C SER A 191 8.54 19.33 -7.48
N LEU A 192 9.64 18.78 -8.01
CA LEU A 192 10.30 17.60 -7.44
C LEU A 192 10.99 17.89 -6.09
N SER A 193 11.21 19.16 -5.74
CA SER A 193 11.91 19.57 -4.51
C SER A 193 10.98 20.09 -3.40
N THR A 194 9.74 20.45 -3.71
CA THR A 194 8.77 21.03 -2.77
C THR A 194 7.62 20.09 -2.49
N LYS A 195 7.40 19.81 -1.20
CA LYS A 195 6.28 18.96 -0.75
C LYS A 195 4.94 19.68 -1.02
N PRO A 196 3.97 19.03 -1.68
CA PRO A 196 2.68 19.65 -1.96
C PRO A 196 1.89 19.90 -0.66
N GLN A 197 1.19 21.04 -0.58
CA GLN A 197 0.23 21.31 0.48
C GLN A 197 -1.19 20.95 0.04
N TYR A 198 -1.86 20.13 0.86
CA TYR A 198 -3.17 19.59 0.60
C TYR A 198 -4.25 20.46 1.26
N SER A 199 -5.25 20.89 0.50
CA SER A 199 -6.33 21.77 0.97
C SER A 199 -7.69 21.18 0.64
N LEU A 200 -8.66 21.32 1.56
CA LEU A 200 -9.96 20.68 1.35
C LEU A 200 -10.72 21.35 0.19
N VAL A 201 -11.12 20.61 -0.85
CA VAL A 201 -11.92 21.12 -1.98
C VAL A 201 -13.22 20.34 -2.15
N GLN A 202 -14.28 21.06 -2.48
CA GLN A 202 -15.62 20.52 -2.63
C GLN A 202 -15.81 19.88 -4.02
N GLY A 203 -16.28 18.63 -4.04
CA GLY A 203 -16.66 17.89 -5.26
C GLY A 203 -15.66 16.79 -5.66
N SER A 204 -16.19 15.62 -6.01
CA SER A 204 -15.43 14.45 -6.47
C SER A 204 -15.93 13.99 -7.85
N PHE A 205 -15.05 13.38 -8.65
CA PHE A 205 -15.46 12.68 -9.87
C PHE A 205 -16.09 11.32 -9.50
N SER A 206 -16.72 10.64 -10.47
CA SER A 206 -17.09 9.23 -10.26
C SER A 206 -15.83 8.37 -10.10
N GLU A 207 -15.96 7.25 -9.41
CA GLU A 207 -14.85 6.33 -9.14
C GLU A 207 -14.16 5.88 -10.44
N THR A 208 -14.93 5.46 -11.44
CA THR A 208 -14.40 5.04 -12.74
C THR A 208 -13.65 6.16 -13.46
N ILE A 209 -14.16 7.39 -13.43
CA ILE A 209 -13.50 8.54 -14.07
C ILE A 209 -12.21 8.91 -13.33
N SER A 210 -12.21 8.78 -12.00
CA SER A 210 -11.02 9.01 -11.17
C SER A 210 -9.93 7.99 -11.47
N LEU A 211 -10.29 6.71 -11.64
CA LEU A 211 -9.36 5.65 -12.02
C LEU A 211 -8.77 5.87 -13.43
N LEU A 212 -9.62 6.17 -14.41
CA LEU A 212 -9.16 6.47 -15.78
C LEU A 212 -8.25 7.70 -15.81
N ALA A 213 -8.59 8.74 -15.04
CA ALA A 213 -7.77 9.93 -14.91
C ALA A 213 -6.43 9.60 -14.23
N ALA A 214 -6.42 8.79 -13.17
CA ALA A 214 -5.21 8.35 -12.49
C ALA A 214 -4.28 7.58 -13.41
N GLN A 215 -4.81 6.63 -14.17
CA GLN A 215 -4.04 5.82 -15.13
C GLN A 215 -3.40 6.70 -16.21
N GLU A 216 -4.17 7.61 -16.81
CA GLU A 216 -3.65 8.48 -17.87
C GLU A 216 -2.65 9.53 -17.33
N LEU A 217 -2.88 10.04 -16.11
CA LEU A 217 -1.94 10.93 -15.43
C LEU A 217 -0.64 10.22 -15.05
N ALA A 218 -0.71 9.00 -14.52
CA ALA A 218 0.46 8.20 -14.19
C ALA A 218 1.30 7.93 -15.44
N ARG A 219 0.65 7.48 -16.52
CA ARG A 219 1.30 7.22 -17.80
C ARG A 219 2.00 8.47 -18.35
N LYS A 220 1.28 9.59 -18.45
CA LYS A 220 1.84 10.88 -18.90
C LYS A 220 2.95 11.40 -18.00
N GLY A 221 2.80 11.26 -16.68
CA GLY A 221 3.79 11.70 -15.70
C GLY A 221 5.10 10.95 -15.85
N ILE A 222 5.02 9.64 -16.05
CA ILE A 222 6.19 8.76 -16.23
C ILE A 222 6.90 9.03 -17.56
N ASP A 223 6.13 9.17 -18.65
CA ASP A 223 6.68 9.46 -19.99
C ASP A 223 7.35 10.85 -20.05
N SER A 224 6.96 11.77 -19.16
CA SER A 224 7.48 13.15 -19.11
C SER A 224 8.60 13.37 -18.07
N LEU A 225 9.10 12.31 -17.43
CA LEU A 225 10.18 12.42 -16.43
C LEU A 225 11.48 12.92 -17.08
N PRO A 226 11.98 14.13 -16.72
CA PRO A 226 13.11 14.77 -17.40
C PRO A 226 14.46 14.04 -17.26
N GLN A 227 14.62 13.20 -16.23
CA GLN A 227 15.84 12.43 -15.98
C GLN A 227 15.63 10.91 -16.08
N GLY A 228 14.48 10.46 -16.59
CA GLY A 228 14.13 9.05 -16.71
C GLY A 228 13.64 8.40 -15.40
N LYS A 229 13.09 7.19 -15.52
CA LYS A 229 12.47 6.44 -14.43
C LYS A 229 13.44 6.10 -13.30
N GLU A 230 14.66 5.66 -13.66
CA GLU A 230 15.69 5.26 -12.70
C GLU A 230 16.14 6.43 -11.81
N THR A 231 16.49 7.57 -12.42
CA THR A 231 16.93 8.75 -11.67
C THR A 231 15.81 9.30 -10.78
N PHE A 232 14.55 9.25 -11.25
CA PHE A 232 13.40 9.57 -10.42
C PHE A 232 13.28 8.61 -9.23
N PHE A 233 13.36 7.30 -9.47
CA PHE A 233 13.26 6.28 -8.44
C PHE A 233 14.34 6.39 -7.37
N LEU A 234 15.58 6.71 -7.77
CA LEU A 234 16.69 6.81 -6.84
C LEU A 234 16.68 8.12 -6.03
N ASN A 235 16.28 9.24 -6.63
CA ASN A 235 16.49 10.57 -6.04
C ASN A 235 15.21 11.27 -5.57
N HIS A 236 14.05 10.94 -6.14
CA HIS A 236 12.82 11.71 -5.93
C HIS A 236 11.64 10.86 -5.45
N TYR A 237 11.71 9.55 -5.58
CA TYR A 237 10.64 8.65 -5.14
C TYR A 237 10.51 8.63 -3.61
N GLN A 238 9.31 8.89 -3.12
CA GLN A 238 9.00 9.08 -1.70
C GLN A 238 7.81 8.25 -1.21
N VAL A 239 7.29 7.32 -2.01
CA VAL A 239 6.20 6.45 -1.54
C VAL A 239 6.75 5.59 -0.39
N GLY A 240 6.09 5.65 0.76
CA GLY A 240 6.49 4.95 1.98
C GLY A 240 7.37 5.74 2.95
N SER A 241 7.92 6.91 2.57
CA SER A 241 8.59 7.82 3.51
C SER A 241 7.62 8.79 4.20
N GLU A 242 6.33 8.62 3.94
CA GLU A 242 5.23 9.42 4.45
C GLU A 242 4.98 9.19 5.94
N THR A 243 4.55 10.25 6.63
CA THR A 243 4.21 10.25 8.05
C THR A 243 2.69 10.34 8.26
N LEU A 244 2.15 9.48 9.13
CA LEU A 244 0.70 9.42 9.42
C LEU A 244 0.08 10.76 9.85
N SER A 245 0.86 11.66 10.44
CA SER A 245 0.37 12.95 10.93
C SER A 245 0.38 14.07 9.88
N ASN A 246 1.31 14.02 8.91
CA ASN A 246 1.52 15.13 7.97
C ASN A 246 1.04 14.81 6.55
N ASP A 247 1.09 13.55 6.16
CA ASP A 247 0.86 13.11 4.77
C ASP A 247 -0.51 12.49 4.55
N ILE A 248 -1.18 12.12 5.64
CA ILE A 248 -2.48 11.46 5.60
C ILE A 248 -3.54 12.40 6.17
N PRO A 249 -4.66 12.60 5.45
CA PRO A 249 -5.74 13.44 5.94
C PRO A 249 -6.26 12.97 7.29
N THR A 250 -6.44 13.91 8.23
CA THR A 250 -6.98 13.61 9.57
C THR A 250 -8.38 13.00 9.51
N THR A 251 -9.16 13.30 8.48
CA THR A 251 -10.48 12.69 8.21
C THR A 251 -10.38 11.20 7.88
N ILE A 252 -9.37 10.80 7.11
CA ILE A 252 -9.09 9.39 6.79
C ILE A 252 -8.57 8.68 8.03
N LEU A 253 -7.62 9.29 8.74
CA LEU A 253 -7.04 8.71 9.96
C LEU A 253 -8.10 8.49 11.06
N THR A 254 -8.99 9.46 11.27
CA THR A 254 -10.09 9.34 12.24
C THR A 254 -11.13 8.29 11.82
N ASN A 255 -11.41 8.14 10.52
CA ASN A 255 -12.29 7.08 10.02
C ASN A 255 -11.67 5.70 10.28
N LEU A 256 -10.41 5.51 9.93
CA LEU A 256 -9.70 4.26 10.15
C LEU A 256 -9.62 3.91 11.64
N ALA A 257 -9.23 4.87 12.48
CA ALA A 257 -9.16 4.67 13.93
C ALA A 257 -10.52 4.25 14.52
N THR A 258 -11.61 4.85 14.02
CA THR A 258 -12.97 4.48 14.46
C THR A 258 -13.33 3.06 14.02
N ARG A 259 -13.02 2.68 12.78
CA ARG A 259 -13.25 1.31 12.29
C ARG A 259 -12.42 0.28 13.06
N ALA A 260 -11.15 0.58 13.30
CA ALA A 260 -10.27 -0.26 14.11
C ALA A 260 -10.83 -0.45 15.53
N ALA A 261 -11.30 0.64 16.16
CA ALA A 261 -11.94 0.56 17.47
C ALA A 261 -13.23 -0.28 17.45
N LEU A 262 -14.03 -0.23 16.38
CA LEU A 262 -15.21 -1.07 16.22
C LEU A 262 -14.85 -2.56 16.06
N ILE A 263 -13.79 -2.87 15.31
CA ILE A 263 -13.29 -4.24 15.13
C ILE A 263 -12.73 -4.77 16.45
N VAL A 264 -11.89 -3.99 17.15
CA VAL A 264 -11.35 -4.37 18.47
C VAL A 264 -12.48 -4.60 19.46
N ARG A 265 -13.51 -3.74 19.45
CA ARG A 265 -14.72 -3.97 20.24
C ARG A 265 -15.36 -5.32 19.91
N ASP A 266 -15.56 -5.62 18.64
CA ASP A 266 -16.19 -6.89 18.23
C ASP A 266 -15.34 -8.10 18.62
N MET A 267 -14.02 -8.03 18.45
CA MET A 267 -13.09 -9.06 18.93
C MET A 267 -13.19 -9.25 20.45
N LEU A 268 -13.24 -8.16 21.22
CA LEU A 268 -13.40 -8.21 22.67
C LEU A 268 -14.73 -8.86 23.08
N ILE A 269 -15.83 -8.56 22.39
CA ILE A 269 -17.11 -9.22 22.64
C ILE A 269 -17.02 -10.72 22.35
N THR A 270 -16.41 -11.10 21.23
CA THR A 270 -16.28 -12.51 20.86
C THR A 270 -15.42 -13.26 21.89
N VAL A 271 -14.29 -12.69 22.32
CA VAL A 271 -13.36 -13.35 23.25
C VAL A 271 -13.88 -13.35 24.70
N LEU A 272 -14.48 -12.25 25.15
CA LEU A 272 -14.96 -12.08 26.53
C LEU A 272 -16.41 -12.51 26.72
N GLY A 273 -17.21 -12.56 25.65
CA GLY A 273 -18.62 -12.99 25.69
C GLY A 273 -18.78 -14.41 26.19
N ASP A 274 -17.85 -15.30 25.83
CA ASP A 274 -17.83 -16.68 26.29
C ASP A 274 -17.34 -16.82 27.73
N ARG A 275 -16.50 -15.90 28.21
CA ARG A 275 -15.87 -15.95 29.55
C ARG A 275 -16.60 -15.15 30.63
N THR A 276 -17.36 -14.14 30.24
CA THR A 276 -18.05 -13.21 31.15
C THR A 276 -19.49 -12.97 30.68
N PRO A 277 -20.43 -13.84 31.08
CA PRO A 277 -21.83 -13.65 30.76
C PRO A 277 -22.32 -12.30 31.29
N GLY A 278 -22.79 -11.43 30.39
CA GLY A 278 -23.29 -10.09 30.74
C GLY A 278 -22.30 -8.94 30.54
N PHE A 279 -21.07 -9.18 30.06
CA PHE A 279 -20.13 -8.10 29.69
C PHE A 279 -20.76 -7.08 28.74
N GLY A 280 -21.48 -7.57 27.71
CA GLY A 280 -22.21 -6.71 26.77
C GLY A 280 -23.38 -5.91 27.37
N ARG A 281 -23.81 -6.23 28.60
CA ARG A 281 -24.88 -5.51 29.33
C ARG A 281 -24.34 -4.45 30.29
N SER A 282 -23.03 -4.43 30.56
CA SER A 282 -22.40 -3.43 31.43
C SER A 282 -22.68 -2.00 30.94
N LEU A 283 -23.03 -1.11 31.86
CA LEU A 283 -23.28 0.31 31.60
C LEU A 283 -22.08 0.98 30.90
N ILE A 284 -20.87 0.70 31.38
CA ILE A 284 -19.63 1.26 30.84
C ILE A 284 -19.43 0.84 29.38
N TYR A 285 -19.61 -0.46 29.10
CA TYR A 285 -19.51 -1.01 27.76
C TYR A 285 -20.56 -0.42 26.82
N GLN A 286 -21.81 -0.34 27.26
CA GLN A 286 -22.90 0.21 26.44
C GLN A 286 -22.71 1.70 26.12
N VAL A 287 -22.23 2.50 27.09
CA VAL A 287 -21.90 3.92 26.85
C VAL A 287 -20.76 4.04 25.84
N LEU A 288 -19.67 3.29 26.02
CA LEU A 288 -18.53 3.34 25.10
C LEU A 288 -18.91 2.87 23.69
N ASN A 289 -19.68 1.78 23.58
CA ASN A 289 -20.15 1.25 22.31
C ASN A 289 -21.06 2.23 21.56
N LYS A 290 -22.06 2.82 22.24
CA LYS A 290 -22.98 3.77 21.61
C LYS A 290 -22.27 5.06 21.19
N SER A 291 -21.36 5.57 22.02
CA SER A 291 -20.53 6.74 21.69
C SER A 291 -19.65 6.50 20.47
N LEU A 292 -19.00 5.34 20.40
CA LEU A 292 -18.16 4.96 19.25
C LEU A 292 -18.98 4.82 17.96
N GLN A 293 -20.15 4.18 18.04
CA GLN A 293 -21.06 4.08 16.90
C GLN A 293 -21.57 5.46 16.45
N LEU A 294 -21.98 6.33 17.38
CA LEU A 294 -22.43 7.68 17.05
C LEU A 294 -21.32 8.47 16.32
N PHE A 295 -20.08 8.38 16.83
CA PHE A 295 -18.93 9.02 16.20
C PHE A 295 -18.68 8.48 14.79
N TYR A 296 -18.69 7.14 14.61
CA TYR A 296 -18.56 6.50 13.30
C TYR A 296 -19.61 6.99 12.30
N TRP A 297 -20.88 6.98 12.69
CA TRP A 297 -21.96 7.40 11.81
C TRP A 297 -21.91 8.89 11.49
N ARG A 298 -21.52 9.75 12.44
CA ARG A 298 -21.30 11.18 12.21
C ARG A 298 -20.22 11.41 11.16
N GLN A 299 -19.09 10.69 11.25
CA GLN A 299 -18.00 10.76 10.29
C GLN A 299 -18.46 10.33 8.88
N GLN A 300 -19.20 9.22 8.78
CA GLN A 300 -19.67 8.70 7.48
C GLN A 300 -20.59 9.69 6.75
N ILE A 301 -21.40 10.47 7.47
CA ILE A 301 -22.26 11.50 6.87
C ILE A 301 -21.44 12.72 6.45
N SER A 302 -20.47 13.14 7.26
CA SER A 302 -19.60 14.27 6.95
C SER A 302 -18.74 14.04 5.70
N GLN A 303 -18.45 12.77 5.37
CA GLN A 303 -17.70 12.39 4.17
C GLN A 303 -18.58 12.17 2.91
N SER A 304 -19.90 12.34 3.00
CA SER A 304 -20.87 11.87 1.98
C SER A 304 -21.18 12.82 0.82
N SER A 305 -20.18 13.46 0.21
CA SER A 305 -20.34 14.02 -1.14
C SER A 305 -19.92 13.08 -2.27
N GLY A 306 -19.49 11.83 -1.99
CA GLY A 306 -19.05 10.88 -3.03
C GLY A 306 -19.37 9.39 -2.86
N ILE A 307 -19.76 8.90 -1.68
CA ILE A 307 -19.98 7.46 -1.46
C ILE A 307 -21.47 7.12 -1.52
N GLN A 308 -21.84 6.15 -2.38
CA GLN A 308 -23.20 5.63 -2.49
C GLN A 308 -23.80 5.27 -1.13
N LYS A 309 -24.98 5.82 -0.85
CA LYS A 309 -25.73 5.57 0.38
C LYS A 309 -26.18 4.11 0.41
N GLY A 310 -25.65 3.33 1.36
CA GLY A 310 -26.40 2.21 1.90
C GLY A 310 -27.68 2.73 2.58
N ASP A 311 -28.84 2.25 2.13
CA ASP A 311 -30.21 2.69 2.47
C ASP A 311 -30.52 2.71 3.99
N GLY A 312 -29.73 2.02 4.82
CA GLY A 312 -29.91 1.97 6.28
C GLY A 312 -29.11 2.98 7.13
N SER A 313 -28.19 3.75 6.55
CA SER A 313 -27.21 4.55 7.31
C SER A 313 -27.82 5.75 8.06
N ARG A 314 -28.70 6.50 7.37
CA ARG A 314 -29.38 7.67 7.96
C ARG A 314 -30.31 7.28 9.12
N GLN A 315 -31.02 6.16 8.99
CA GLN A 315 -31.94 5.68 10.03
C GLN A 315 -31.20 5.28 11.32
N LYS A 316 -30.02 4.66 11.20
CA LYS A 316 -29.19 4.27 12.36
C LYS A 316 -28.60 5.49 13.09
N LEU A 317 -28.17 6.52 12.37
CA LEU A 317 -27.69 7.77 12.97
C LEU A 317 -28.83 8.51 13.68
N ILE A 318 -29.99 8.66 13.05
CA ILE A 318 -31.16 9.30 13.69
C ILE A 318 -31.51 8.56 14.98
N SER A 319 -31.52 7.23 14.97
CA SER A 319 -31.76 6.43 16.18
C SER A 319 -30.71 6.69 17.28
N LEU A 320 -29.42 6.77 16.93
CA LEU A 320 -28.35 7.02 17.89
C LEU A 320 -28.36 8.46 18.44
N VAL A 321 -28.60 9.46 17.59
CA VAL A 321 -28.73 10.87 17.99
C VAL A 321 -29.91 11.06 18.93
N VAL A 322 -31.06 10.46 18.60
CA VAL A 322 -32.24 10.46 19.47
C VAL A 322 -31.92 9.79 20.81
N GLN A 323 -31.20 8.66 20.81
CA GLN A 323 -30.80 8.00 22.06
C GLN A 323 -29.86 8.84 22.92
N VAL A 324 -28.88 9.53 22.32
CA VAL A 324 -27.96 10.42 23.05
C VAL A 324 -28.69 11.65 23.57
N ALA A 325 -29.60 12.25 22.78
CA ALA A 325 -30.43 13.36 23.22
C ALA A 325 -31.32 12.95 24.40
N LEU A 326 -31.96 11.77 24.35
CA LEU A 326 -32.74 11.23 25.45
C LEU A 326 -31.88 10.97 26.71
N LEU A 327 -30.64 10.52 26.54
CA LEU A 327 -29.72 10.30 27.67
C LEU A 327 -29.28 11.63 28.30
N LEU A 328 -28.97 12.64 27.49
CA LEU A 328 -28.67 13.99 27.99
C LEU A 328 -29.87 14.62 28.69
N ILE A 329 -31.09 14.44 28.15
CA ILE A 329 -32.33 14.87 28.80
C ILE A 329 -32.55 14.13 30.12
N ALA A 330 -32.26 12.83 30.20
CA ALA A 330 -32.34 12.07 31.43
C ALA A 330 -31.33 12.56 32.48
N ILE A 331 -30.08 12.85 32.08
CA ILE A 331 -29.06 13.43 32.97
C ILE A 331 -29.49 14.82 33.46
N LEU A 332 -29.94 15.70 32.56
CA LEU A 332 -30.46 17.02 32.91
C LEU A 332 -31.67 16.91 33.84
N SER A 333 -32.54 15.94 33.60
CA SER A 333 -33.68 15.65 34.48
C SER A 333 -33.20 15.23 35.87
N VAL A 334 -32.22 14.33 35.98
CA VAL A 334 -31.63 13.94 37.28
C VAL A 334 -31.01 15.14 37.99
N VAL A 335 -30.28 16.01 37.30
CA VAL A 335 -29.69 17.24 37.88
C VAL A 335 -30.76 18.21 38.38
N ILE A 336 -31.83 18.42 37.60
CA ILE A 336 -32.98 19.27 37.98
C ILE A 336 -33.77 18.64 39.14
N ILE A 337 -33.84 17.31 39.21
CA ILE A 337 -34.60 16.55 40.22
C ILE A 337 -33.85 16.44 41.56
N ILE A 338 -32.52 16.35 41.53
CA ILE A 338 -31.65 16.47 42.74
C ILE A 338 -31.94 17.78 43.48
N TYR A 339 -32.28 18.84 42.75
CA TYR A 339 -32.67 20.13 43.33
C TYR A 339 -34.09 20.17 43.92
N ARG A 340 -34.96 19.18 43.66
CA ARG A 340 -36.41 19.31 43.93
C ARG A 340 -37.02 18.24 44.84
N SER A 341 -36.60 16.96 44.82
CA SER A 341 -36.96 15.92 45.82
C SER A 341 -36.40 14.54 45.46
N TRP A 342 -35.99 13.74 46.46
CA TRP A 342 -35.41 12.39 46.31
C TRP A 342 -36.37 11.32 45.76
N VAL A 343 -37.69 11.47 45.93
CA VAL A 343 -38.68 10.48 45.45
C VAL A 343 -38.76 10.48 43.92
N TRP A 344 -38.66 11.66 43.31
CA TRP A 344 -38.68 11.82 41.85
C TRP A 344 -37.37 11.35 41.19
N LEU A 345 -36.26 11.32 41.95
CA LEU A 345 -34.97 10.80 41.49
C LEU A 345 -35.04 9.29 41.25
N ALA A 346 -35.68 8.55 42.17
CA ALA A 346 -35.91 7.11 42.01
C ALA A 346 -36.77 6.79 40.77
N ILE A 347 -37.82 7.57 40.51
CA ILE A 347 -38.71 7.38 39.37
C ILE A 347 -38.02 7.75 38.03
N ALA A 348 -37.26 8.85 37.99
CA ALA A 348 -36.50 9.25 36.80
C ALA A 348 -35.36 8.28 36.48
N PHE A 349 -34.68 7.76 37.51
CA PHE A 349 -33.68 6.72 37.35
C PHE A 349 -34.32 5.42 36.84
N LEU A 350 -35.47 5.00 37.38
CA LEU A 350 -36.19 3.82 36.89
C LEU A 350 -36.66 3.99 35.45
N THR A 351 -37.21 5.15 35.07
CA THR A 351 -37.71 5.39 33.71
C THR A 351 -36.58 5.55 32.69
N GLY A 352 -35.47 6.21 33.05
CA GLY A 352 -34.25 6.25 32.24
C GLY A 352 -33.64 4.86 32.07
N LEU A 353 -33.57 4.07 33.16
CA LEU A 353 -33.09 2.69 33.14
C LEU A 353 -33.99 1.80 32.28
N LEU A 354 -35.32 1.90 32.42
CA LEU A 354 -36.30 1.13 31.61
C LEU A 354 -36.27 1.54 30.14
N SER A 355 -36.21 2.83 29.83
CA SER A 355 -36.10 3.32 28.44
C SER A 355 -34.79 2.86 27.79
N TRP A 356 -33.73 2.77 28.58
CA TRP A 356 -32.43 2.27 28.14
C TRP A 356 -32.36 0.74 28.04
N LEU A 357 -33.03 -0.01 28.94
CA LEU A 357 -33.13 -1.49 28.93
C LEU A 357 -34.07 -2.01 27.83
N LEU A 358 -35.19 -1.33 27.56
CA LEU A 358 -36.20 -1.69 26.55
C LEU A 358 -35.77 -1.31 25.13
N GLY A 359 -34.46 -1.40 24.83
CA GLY A 359 -33.88 -1.04 23.53
C GLY A 359 -34.80 -1.35 22.34
N ASN A 360 -35.27 -0.27 21.69
CA ASN A 360 -36.15 -0.26 20.51
C ASN A 360 -37.55 -0.91 20.69
N PRO A 361 -38.62 -0.13 20.98
CA PRO A 361 -39.98 -0.58 20.66
C PRO A 361 -40.16 -0.82 19.15
N TRP A 362 -39.27 -0.27 18.31
CA TRP A 362 -39.32 -0.43 16.86
C TRP A 362 -38.97 -1.82 16.34
N LYS A 363 -38.27 -2.66 17.12
CA LYS A 363 -37.92 -4.02 16.68
C LYS A 363 -39.15 -4.95 16.70
N ALA A 364 -39.98 -4.81 17.73
CA ALA A 364 -41.27 -5.51 17.84
C ALA A 364 -42.31 -5.05 16.80
N ILE A 365 -42.25 -3.78 16.38
CA ILE A 365 -43.14 -3.24 15.33
C ILE A 365 -42.68 -3.72 13.93
N LYS A 366 -41.36 -3.82 13.68
CA LYS A 366 -40.84 -4.33 12.40
C LYS A 366 -41.11 -5.83 12.21
N GLU A 367 -40.97 -6.64 13.26
CA GLU A 367 -41.28 -8.08 13.19
C GLU A 367 -42.79 -8.34 12.99
N ARG A 368 -43.67 -7.50 13.54
CA ARG A 368 -45.13 -7.60 13.30
C ARG A 368 -45.58 -7.11 11.92
N LEU A 369 -44.81 -6.25 11.25
CA LEU A 369 -45.12 -5.78 9.90
C LEU A 369 -44.59 -6.71 8.79
N ILE A 370 -43.57 -7.52 9.07
CA ILE A 370 -43.02 -8.49 8.10
C ILE A 370 -43.85 -9.80 8.07
N ILE A 371 -44.60 -10.13 9.13
CA ILE A 371 -45.47 -11.33 9.18
C ILE A 371 -46.84 -11.08 8.51
N LYS A 372 -47.13 -9.86 8.04
CA LYS A 372 -48.44 -9.48 7.50
C LYS A 372 -48.45 -9.07 6.01
N ASN A 373 -47.39 -9.40 5.27
CA ASN A 373 -47.38 -9.38 3.81
C ASN A 373 -47.32 -10.80 3.26
#